data_AF-C3XXG6-F1
#
_entry.id   AF-C3XXG6-F1
#
_cell.length_a   1.000
_cell.length_b   1.000
_cell.length_c   1.000
_cell.angle_alpha   90.00
_cell.angle_beta   90.00
_cell.angle_gamma   90.00
#
_symmetry.space_group_name_H-M   'P 1'
#
loop_
_entity.id
_entity.type
_entity.pdbx_description
1 polymer ?
#
loop_
_entity_poly.entity_id
_entity_poly.type
_entity_poly.pdbx_seq_one_letter_code
_entity_poly.pdbx_strand_id
1 'polypeptide(L)'
;GEGPDPTEQLTAIVVSETKIALKSGYGKYLGVNSEGVVIGRADAIGPREQWEPVFQEGKMALLAGNSCFVSCNDSGDIVATTKTAGEGEMVKIRTNIERVKKQKVDVPDEEKGSLKEAEVNYVKKFQSFQDRRLRINPDDRSKLKKAKEKGTLHESLLDRREKMKADRYCK
;
A
#
# COMPACT_ATOMS: atom_id res chain seq x y z
N GLY A 1 14.92 19.86 16.92
CA GLY A 1 15.07 18.85 17.98
C GLY A 1 16.06 17.84 17.51
N GLU A 2 16.83 17.26 18.43
CA GLU A 2 17.65 16.08 18.12
C GLU A 2 16.78 14.96 17.54
N GLY A 3 17.35 14.21 16.61
CA GLY A 3 16.71 13.02 16.06
C GLY A 3 16.67 11.89 17.10
N PRO A 4 15.88 10.84 16.86
CA PRO A 4 15.87 9.66 17.74
C PRO A 4 17.24 8.97 17.72
N ASP A 5 17.64 8.44 18.88
CA ASP A 5 18.82 7.58 18.99
C ASP A 5 18.66 6.36 18.06
N PRO A 6 19.74 5.77 17.51
CA PRO A 6 19.64 4.56 16.70
C PRO A 6 18.84 3.43 17.36
N THR A 7 18.87 3.32 18.69
CA THR A 7 18.10 2.32 19.46
C THR A 7 16.61 2.64 19.55
N GLU A 8 16.22 3.91 19.39
CA GLU A 8 14.83 4.37 19.33
C GLU A 8 14.23 4.27 17.91
N GLN A 9 15.07 3.98 16.91
CA GLN A 9 14.62 3.79 15.54
C GLN A 9 14.13 2.36 15.31
N LEU A 10 12.92 2.25 14.75
CA LEU A 10 12.29 0.98 14.42
C LEU A 10 12.18 0.82 12.91
N THR A 11 12.36 -0.40 12.44
CA THR A 11 12.01 -0.76 11.05
C THR A 11 10.56 -1.21 11.02
N ALA A 12 9.74 -0.57 10.18
CA ALA A 12 8.38 -1.02 9.92
C ALA A 12 8.34 -1.96 8.71
N ILE A 13 7.72 -3.12 8.87
CA ILE A 13 7.53 -4.13 7.82
C ILE A 13 6.03 -4.25 7.55
N VAL A 14 5.61 -4.14 6.29
CA VAL A 14 4.20 -4.35 5.91
C VAL A 14 3.88 -5.84 5.98
N VAL A 15 2.86 -6.21 6.76
CA VAL A 15 2.39 -7.60 6.91
C VAL A 15 1.12 -7.83 6.10
N SER A 16 0.20 -6.87 6.10
CA SER A 16 -1.02 -6.88 5.29
C SER A 16 -1.40 -5.46 4.88
N GLU A 17 -2.57 -5.28 4.26
CA GLU A 17 -3.10 -3.95 3.91
C GLU A 17 -3.28 -3.03 5.13
N THR A 18 -3.56 -3.59 6.31
CA THR A 18 -3.81 -2.81 7.54
C THR A 18 -2.76 -3.01 8.63
N LYS A 19 -1.94 -4.07 8.53
CA LYS A 19 -1.02 -4.46 9.60
C LYS A 19 0.44 -4.29 9.23
N ILE A 20 1.22 -3.88 10.22
CA ILE A 20 2.67 -3.78 10.18
C ILE A 20 3.30 -4.60 11.31
N ALA A 21 4.57 -4.95 11.14
CA ALA A 21 5.43 -5.41 12.21
C ALA A 21 6.51 -4.36 12.47
N LEU A 22 6.95 -4.24 13.73
CA LEU A 22 7.99 -3.31 14.14
C LEU A 22 9.22 -4.10 14.61
N LYS A 23 10.38 -3.84 14.00
CA LYS A 23 11.65 -4.45 14.36
C LYS A 23 12.55 -3.43 15.04
N SER A 24 13.05 -3.77 16.22
CA SER A 24 14.00 -2.97 16.99
C SER A 24 15.38 -2.91 16.32
N GLY A 25 16.20 -1.93 16.73
CA GLY A 25 17.61 -1.83 16.33
C GLY A 25 18.45 -3.06 16.70
N TYR A 26 18.00 -3.86 17.68
CA TYR A 26 18.64 -5.13 18.08
C TYR A 26 18.24 -6.34 17.22
N GLY A 27 17.45 -6.11 16.18
CA GLY A 27 17.06 -7.16 15.25
C GLY A 27 15.90 -8.04 15.73
N LYS A 28 15.25 -7.69 16.84
CA LYS A 28 14.08 -8.40 17.39
C LYS A 28 12.78 -7.68 17.06
N TYR A 29 11.72 -8.43 16.79
CA TYR A 29 10.38 -7.89 16.61
C TYR A 29 9.75 -7.51 17.95
N LEU A 30 9.05 -6.37 17.94
CA LEU A 30 8.25 -5.90 19.05
C LEU A 30 6.92 -6.66 19.05
N GLY A 31 6.53 -7.19 20.20
CA GLY A 31 5.23 -7.80 20.43
C GLY A 31 4.73 -7.58 21.85
N VAL A 32 3.47 -7.91 22.10
CA VAL A 32 2.86 -7.76 23.43
C VAL A 32 2.84 -9.09 24.18
N ASN A 33 3.29 -9.07 25.44
CA ASN A 33 3.27 -10.25 26.31
C ASN A 33 1.87 -10.51 26.90
N SER A 34 1.72 -11.55 27.74
CA SER A 34 0.44 -11.89 28.38
C SER A 34 -0.07 -10.84 29.38
N GLU A 35 0.81 -9.97 29.88
CA GLU A 35 0.49 -8.90 30.83
C GLU A 35 0.15 -7.59 30.12
N GLY A 36 0.21 -7.55 28.78
CA GLY A 36 -0.01 -6.34 28.00
C GLY A 36 1.22 -5.46 27.87
N VAL A 37 2.41 -5.89 28.30
CA VAL A 37 3.65 -5.11 28.17
C VAL A 37 4.29 -5.35 26.79
N VAL A 38 4.76 -4.28 26.16
CA VAL A 38 5.49 -4.35 24.88
C VAL A 38 6.92 -4.80 25.12
N ILE A 39 7.34 -5.85 24.42
CA ILE A 39 8.68 -6.44 24.53
C ILE A 39 9.31 -6.68 23.15
N GLY A 40 10.63 -6.56 23.06
CA GLY A 40 11.39 -6.78 21.82
C GLY A 40 12.24 -8.05 21.86
N ARG A 41 11.63 -9.24 21.93
CA ARG A 41 12.37 -10.52 22.07
C ARG A 41 12.19 -11.50 20.91
N ALA A 42 11.22 -11.27 20.02
CA ALA A 42 10.84 -12.25 19.01
C ALA A 42 11.77 -12.22 17.79
N ASP A 43 12.12 -13.41 17.28
CA ASP A 43 12.91 -13.58 16.04
C ASP A 43 12.04 -13.66 14.78
N ALA A 44 10.73 -13.85 14.94
CA ALA A 44 9.77 -13.98 13.86
C ALA A 44 8.51 -13.13 14.13
N ILE A 45 7.78 -12.83 13.06
CA ILE A 45 6.51 -12.11 13.13
C ILE A 45 5.40 -13.13 13.39
N GLY A 46 4.93 -13.20 14.63
CA GLY A 46 3.71 -13.93 15.00
C GLY A 46 2.51 -12.98 15.16
N PRO A 47 1.39 -13.50 15.69
CA PRO A 47 0.20 -12.67 15.94
C PRO A 47 0.43 -11.53 16.94
N ARG A 48 1.37 -11.70 17.89
CA ARG A 48 1.68 -10.70 18.93
C ARG A 48 2.55 -9.56 18.41
N GLU A 49 3.27 -9.79 17.32
CA GLU A 49 4.18 -8.84 16.69
C GLU A 49 3.53 -8.03 15.56
N GLN A 50 2.23 -8.25 15.33
CA GLN A 50 1.44 -7.48 14.38
C GLN A 50 0.77 -6.30 15.08
N TRP A 51 0.85 -5.15 14.42
CA TRP A 51 0.34 -3.87 14.88
C TRP A 51 -0.54 -3.25 13.79
N GLU A 52 -1.59 -2.57 14.18
CA GLU A 52 -2.53 -1.93 13.27
C GLU A 52 -2.63 -0.44 13.60
N PRO A 53 -2.06 0.44 12.75
CA PRO A 53 -2.22 1.88 12.90
C PRO A 53 -3.67 2.28 12.62
N VAL A 54 -4.32 2.95 13.58
CA VAL A 54 -5.70 3.41 13.47
C VAL A 54 -5.70 4.93 13.36
N PHE A 55 -6.41 5.46 12.35
CA PHE A 55 -6.54 6.90 12.11
C PHE A 55 -7.99 7.33 12.27
N GLN A 56 -8.25 8.32 13.10
CA GLN A 56 -9.59 8.88 13.30
C GLN A 56 -9.49 10.37 13.58
N GLU A 57 -10.24 11.20 12.83
CA GLU A 57 -10.32 12.65 13.06
C GLU A 57 -8.94 13.36 13.13
N GLY A 58 -7.99 12.90 12.31
CA GLY A 58 -6.62 13.43 12.30
C GLY A 58 -5.74 13.00 13.48
N LYS A 59 -6.28 12.20 14.40
CA LYS A 59 -5.52 11.51 15.46
C LYS A 59 -5.10 10.12 14.99
N MET A 60 -4.09 9.57 15.66
CA MET A 60 -3.56 8.25 15.37
C MET A 60 -3.27 7.51 16.67
N ALA A 61 -3.65 6.24 16.71
CA ALA A 61 -3.33 5.30 17.78
C ALA A 61 -2.74 4.03 17.16
N LEU A 62 -2.03 3.23 17.96
CA LEU A 62 -1.46 1.96 17.51
C LEU A 62 -2.13 0.80 18.25
N LEU A 63 -2.85 -0.04 17.51
CA LEU A 63 -3.51 -1.23 18.04
C LEU A 63 -2.55 -2.41 18.02
N ALA A 64 -2.43 -3.12 19.13
CA ALA A 64 -1.58 -4.29 19.27
C ALA A 64 -2.30 -5.61 18.93
N GLY A 65 -1.55 -6.70 18.78
CA GLY A 65 -2.07 -8.03 18.50
C GLY A 65 -3.06 -8.59 19.53
N ASN A 66 -3.10 -8.04 20.74
CA ASN A 66 -4.09 -8.36 21.78
C ASN A 66 -5.38 -7.52 21.69
N SER A 67 -5.55 -6.72 20.64
CA SER A 67 -6.68 -5.81 20.43
C SER A 67 -6.80 -4.69 21.48
N CYS A 68 -5.68 -4.24 22.05
CA CYS A 68 -5.59 -3.07 22.91
C CYS A 68 -4.67 -2.01 22.28
N PHE A 69 -4.90 -0.74 22.61
CA PHE A 69 -4.11 0.38 22.14
C PHE A 69 -2.87 0.59 23.02
N VAL A 70 -1.78 1.00 22.38
CA VAL A 70 -0.49 1.28 23.03
C VAL A 70 -0.54 2.59 23.80
N SER A 71 -0.04 2.60 25.03
CA SER A 71 0.21 3.76 25.88
C SER A 71 1.49 3.59 26.72
N CYS A 72 1.83 4.59 27.53
CA CYS A 72 2.93 4.55 28.48
C CYS A 72 2.36 4.58 29.91
N ASN A 73 2.81 3.69 30.79
CA ASN A 73 2.40 3.69 32.19
C ASN A 73 3.25 4.64 33.06
N ASP A 74 2.88 4.81 34.33
CA ASP A 74 3.60 5.67 35.27
C ASP A 74 5.04 5.20 35.58
N SER A 75 5.34 3.92 35.35
CA SER A 75 6.68 3.33 35.48
C SER A 75 7.58 3.61 34.26
N GLY A 76 7.03 4.16 33.18
CA GLY A 76 7.73 4.40 31.92
C GLY A 76 7.72 3.20 30.96
N ASP A 77 6.97 2.14 31.26
CA ASP A 77 6.83 1.00 30.36
C ASP A 77 5.79 1.28 29.28
N ILE A 78 6.07 0.76 28.08
CA ILE A 78 5.11 0.75 26.99
C ILE A 78 4.17 -0.44 27.17
N VAL A 79 2.86 -0.17 27.23
CA VAL A 79 1.82 -1.16 27.50
C VAL A 79 0.68 -1.07 26.49
N ALA A 80 -0.10 -2.14 26.35
CA ALA A 80 -1.29 -2.23 25.52
C ALA A 80 -2.40 -2.93 26.33
N THR A 81 -3.08 -2.18 27.19
CA THR A 81 -4.07 -2.70 28.14
C THR A 81 -5.50 -2.21 27.86
N THR A 82 -5.65 -1.02 27.27
CA THR A 82 -6.95 -0.38 27.04
C THR A 82 -7.49 -0.69 25.65
N LYS A 83 -8.78 -1.05 25.54
CA LYS A 83 -9.45 -1.30 24.25
C LYS A 83 -9.94 -0.03 23.54
N THR A 84 -9.93 1.10 24.24
CA THR A 84 -10.38 2.39 23.73
C THR A 84 -9.21 3.36 23.75
N ALA A 85 -8.99 4.07 22.65
CA ALA A 85 -7.93 5.07 22.58
C ALA A 85 -8.42 6.40 23.19
N GLY A 86 -7.88 6.75 24.37
CA GLY A 86 -8.03 8.05 24.99
C GLY A 86 -6.88 8.97 24.59
N GLU A 87 -6.63 10.03 25.37
CA GLU A 87 -5.51 10.94 25.10
C GLU A 87 -4.14 10.29 25.30
N GLY A 88 -4.03 9.34 26.25
CA GLY A 88 -2.77 8.64 26.56
C GLY A 88 -2.32 7.64 25.50
N GLU A 89 -3.23 7.19 24.64
CA GLU A 89 -2.97 6.23 23.56
C GLU A 89 -2.65 6.90 22.21
N MET A 90 -2.68 8.23 22.15
CA MET A 90 -2.43 8.97 20.92
C MET A 90 -0.93 9.02 20.62
N VAL A 91 -0.54 8.50 19.46
CA VAL A 91 0.85 8.39 19.04
C VAL A 91 1.15 9.20 17.78
N LYS A 92 2.43 9.53 17.59
CA LYS A 92 2.94 10.17 16.36
C LYS A 92 4.03 9.31 15.74
N ILE A 93 3.67 8.55 14.72
CA ILE A 93 4.58 7.81 13.85
C ILE A 93 5.23 8.79 12.88
N ARG A 94 6.56 8.78 12.85
CA ARG A 94 7.40 9.58 11.95
C ARG A 94 8.25 8.62 11.12
N THR A 95 8.39 8.92 9.84
CA THR A 95 9.22 8.12 8.91
C THR A 95 10.37 8.98 8.40
N ASN A 96 11.58 8.41 8.34
CA ASN A 96 12.75 9.03 7.72
C ASN A 96 12.83 8.80 6.20
N ILE A 97 11.89 8.03 5.63
CA ILE A 97 11.81 7.79 4.19
C ILE A 97 11.34 9.07 3.49
N GLU A 98 12.02 9.45 2.41
CA GLU A 98 11.64 10.57 1.58
C GLU A 98 10.21 10.36 1.05
N ARG A 99 9.32 11.31 1.32
CA ARG A 99 7.91 11.20 0.95
C ARG A 99 7.79 11.25 -0.56
N VAL A 100 7.84 10.09 -1.21
CA VAL A 100 7.49 9.96 -2.63
C VAL A 100 6.03 10.33 -2.74
N LYS A 101 5.74 11.53 -3.24
CA LYS A 101 4.38 11.92 -3.62
C LYS A 101 3.95 10.99 -4.76
N LYS A 102 3.41 9.82 -4.44
CA LYS A 102 2.50 9.14 -5.35
C LYS A 102 1.34 10.11 -5.48
N GLN A 103 1.35 10.94 -6.53
CA GLN A 103 0.12 11.55 -6.99
C GLN A 103 -0.85 10.38 -7.11
N LYS A 104 -1.93 10.40 -6.33
CA LYS A 104 -3.13 9.67 -6.68
C LYS A 104 -3.64 10.32 -7.97
N VAL A 105 -2.96 10.04 -9.08
CA VAL A 105 -3.54 10.30 -10.38
C VAL A 105 -4.65 9.26 -10.45
N ASP A 106 -5.89 9.72 -10.39
CA ASP A 106 -7.11 8.91 -10.52
C ASP A 106 -7.28 8.44 -11.97
N VAL A 107 -6.16 8.01 -12.55
CA VAL A 107 -6.03 7.57 -13.94
C VAL A 107 -5.86 6.06 -13.84
N PRO A 108 -6.79 5.29 -14.45
CA PRO A 108 -6.73 3.84 -14.50
C PRO A 108 -5.34 3.35 -14.93
N ASP A 109 -4.91 2.18 -14.46
CA ASP A 109 -3.61 1.62 -14.82
C ASP A 109 -3.42 1.48 -16.35
N GLU A 110 -4.54 1.32 -17.07
CA GLU A 110 -4.59 1.27 -18.53
C GLU A 110 -4.27 2.61 -19.21
N GLU A 111 -4.36 3.73 -18.49
CA GLU A 111 -4.11 5.08 -19.01
C GLU A 111 -2.79 5.68 -18.48
N LYS A 112 -2.06 4.91 -17.66
CA LYS A 112 -0.73 5.29 -17.18
C LYS A 112 0.29 5.25 -18.30
N GLY A 113 1.05 6.33 -18.44
CA GLY A 113 2.17 6.44 -19.37
C GLY A 113 1.80 7.05 -20.72
N SER A 114 2.63 6.76 -21.71
CA SER A 114 2.46 7.21 -23.10
C SER A 114 1.27 6.53 -23.78
N LEU A 115 0.74 7.12 -24.86
CA LEU A 115 -0.34 6.52 -25.68
C LEU A 115 -0.03 5.09 -26.14
N LYS A 116 1.26 4.77 -26.33
CA LYS A 116 1.72 3.43 -26.72
C LYS A 116 1.62 2.44 -25.55
N GLU A 117 1.99 2.86 -24.35
CA GLU A 117 1.89 2.04 -23.14
C GLU A 117 0.44 1.83 -22.73
N ALA A 118 -0.39 2.86 -22.87
CA ALA A 118 -1.83 2.77 -22.64
C ALA A 118 -2.49 1.73 -23.55
N GLU A 119 -2.19 1.75 -24.86
CA GLU A 119 -2.69 0.74 -25.81
C GLU A 119 -2.21 -0.67 -25.44
N VAL A 120 -0.94 -0.84 -25.05
CA VAL A 120 -0.38 -2.13 -24.62
C VAL A 120 -1.08 -2.66 -23.37
N ASN A 121 -1.22 -1.82 -22.34
CA ASN A 121 -1.84 -2.19 -21.07
C ASN A 121 -3.31 -2.56 -21.27
N TYR A 122 -4.01 -1.78 -22.10
CA TYR A 122 -5.39 -2.04 -22.46
C TYR A 122 -5.55 -3.36 -23.23
N VAL A 123 -4.74 -3.62 -24.26
CA VAL A 123 -4.81 -4.88 -25.04
C VAL A 123 -4.48 -6.11 -24.19
N LYS A 124 -3.50 -6.00 -23.28
CA LYS A 124 -3.10 -7.09 -22.39
C LYS A 124 -4.25 -7.56 -21.47
N LYS A 125 -5.16 -6.67 -21.09
CA LYS A 125 -6.29 -7.00 -20.21
C LYS A 125 -7.31 -7.92 -20.88
N PHE A 126 -7.43 -7.88 -22.21
CA PHE A 126 -8.55 -8.52 -22.92
C PHE A 126 -8.14 -9.57 -23.98
N GLN A 127 -6.86 -9.66 -24.36
CA GLN A 127 -6.36 -10.76 -25.21
C GLN A 127 -6.04 -12.02 -24.40
N SER A 128 -6.35 -13.19 -24.98
CA SER A 128 -5.95 -14.48 -24.41
C SER A 128 -4.52 -14.85 -24.82
N PHE A 129 -3.65 -15.07 -23.83
CA PHE A 129 -2.21 -15.38 -24.04
C PHE A 129 -1.89 -16.86 -24.25
N GLN A 130 -2.79 -17.65 -24.84
CA GLN A 130 -2.54 -19.08 -25.04
C GLN A 130 -1.29 -19.35 -25.89
N ASP A 131 -0.95 -18.45 -26.81
CA ASP A 131 0.24 -18.52 -27.68
C ASP A 131 1.42 -17.65 -27.19
N ARG A 132 1.34 -17.05 -25.99
CA ARG A 132 2.28 -16.04 -25.43
C ARG A 132 2.57 -14.84 -26.34
N ARG A 133 1.76 -14.58 -27.37
CA ARG A 133 1.99 -13.48 -28.33
C ARG A 133 0.96 -12.37 -28.12
N LEU A 134 1.45 -11.16 -27.84
CA LEU A 134 0.61 -9.97 -27.78
C LEU A 134 0.39 -9.42 -29.19
N ARG A 135 -0.86 -9.27 -29.63
CA ARG A 135 -1.21 -8.75 -30.95
C ARG A 135 -1.70 -7.32 -30.84
N ILE A 136 -0.84 -6.36 -31.16
CA ILE A 136 -1.21 -4.94 -31.16
C ILE A 136 -1.62 -4.56 -32.58
N ASN A 137 -2.62 -3.68 -32.71
CA ASN A 137 -3.04 -3.18 -34.01
C ASN A 137 -1.89 -2.37 -34.67
N PRO A 138 -1.45 -2.73 -35.89
CA PRO A 138 -0.37 -2.04 -36.59
C PRO A 138 -0.77 -0.68 -37.17
N ASP A 139 -2.07 -0.35 -37.22
CA ASP A 139 -2.58 0.91 -37.75
C ASP A 139 -2.03 2.12 -37.01
N ASP A 140 -1.91 3.25 -37.70
CA ASP A 140 -1.42 4.49 -37.12
C ASP A 140 -2.24 4.98 -35.91
N ARG A 141 -1.55 5.60 -34.95
CA ARG A 141 -2.11 6.05 -33.66
C ARG A 141 -2.64 7.48 -33.69
N SER A 142 -2.63 8.16 -34.83
CA SER A 142 -3.13 9.54 -34.93
C SER A 142 -4.58 9.68 -34.48
N LYS A 143 -5.41 8.65 -34.70
CA LYS A 143 -6.80 8.60 -34.21
C LYS A 143 -6.86 8.55 -32.67
N LEU A 144 -5.99 7.76 -32.04
CA LEU A 144 -5.90 7.67 -30.58
C LEU A 144 -5.41 8.97 -29.95
N LYS A 145 -4.50 9.70 -30.62
CA LYS A 145 -4.05 11.01 -30.15
C LYS A 145 -5.20 12.03 -30.11
N LYS A 146 -6.00 12.10 -31.18
CA LYS A 146 -7.20 12.95 -31.23
C LYS A 146 -8.27 12.51 -30.22
N ALA A 147 -8.46 11.21 -30.02
CA ALA A 147 -9.41 10.67 -29.05
C ALA A 147 -9.00 10.99 -27.60
N LYS A 148 -7.69 10.98 -27.30
CA LYS A 148 -7.17 11.40 -25.99
C LYS A 148 -7.47 12.87 -25.68
N GLU A 149 -7.32 13.76 -26.66
CA GLU A 149 -7.64 15.18 -26.50
C GLU A 149 -9.15 15.43 -26.35
N LYS A 150 -9.99 14.57 -26.96
CA LYS A 150 -11.45 14.67 -26.93
C LYS A 150 -12.13 13.90 -25.79
N GLY A 151 -11.36 13.16 -24.98
CA GLY A 151 -11.91 12.32 -23.90
C GLY A 151 -12.59 11.02 -24.35
N THR A 152 -12.44 10.63 -25.62
CA THR A 152 -13.05 9.41 -26.20
C THR A 152 -12.03 8.28 -26.43
N LEU A 153 -10.93 8.30 -25.68
CA LEU A 153 -9.80 7.37 -25.85
C LEU A 153 -10.23 5.90 -25.68
N HIS A 154 -11.08 5.62 -24.70
CA HIS A 154 -11.53 4.27 -24.38
C HIS A 154 -12.33 3.62 -25.53
N GLU A 155 -13.28 4.37 -26.09
CA GLU A 155 -14.09 3.94 -27.23
C GLU A 155 -13.21 3.68 -28.46
N SER A 156 -12.26 4.58 -28.74
CA SER A 156 -11.33 4.40 -29.86
C SER A 156 -10.36 3.22 -29.69
N LEU A 157 -10.00 2.88 -28.44
CA LEU A 157 -9.19 1.69 -28.14
C LEU A 157 -10.02 0.41 -28.30
N LEU A 158 -11.31 0.44 -27.97
CA LEU A 158 -12.24 -0.67 -28.17
C LEU A 158 -12.43 -0.98 -29.66
N ASP A 159 -12.70 0.03 -30.49
CA ASP A 159 -12.83 -0.10 -31.95
C ASP A 159 -11.58 -0.71 -32.61
N ARG A 160 -10.39 -0.34 -32.10
CA ARG A 160 -9.12 -0.90 -32.60
C ARG A 160 -8.93 -2.35 -32.19
N ARG A 161 -9.42 -2.74 -31.00
CA ARG A 161 -9.37 -4.11 -30.47
C ARG A 161 -10.33 -5.04 -31.20
N GLU A 162 -11.56 -4.59 -31.46
CA GLU A 162 -12.58 -5.35 -32.18
C GLU A 162 -12.05 -5.86 -33.53
N LYS A 163 -11.31 -5.01 -34.24
CA LYS A 163 -10.70 -5.36 -35.55
C LYS A 163 -9.64 -6.45 -35.49
N MET A 164 -9.05 -6.73 -34.33
CA MET A 164 -7.90 -7.64 -34.19
C MET A 164 -8.29 -9.12 -34.06
N LYS A 165 -9.58 -9.45 -33.89
CA LYS A 165 -10.13 -10.83 -33.73
C LYS A 165 -9.39 -11.72 -32.71
N ALA A 166 -8.56 -11.12 -31.86
CA ALA A 166 -7.74 -11.76 -30.84
C ALA A 166 -8.27 -11.45 -29.43
N ASP A 167 -9.35 -10.67 -29.38
CA ASP A 167 -10.05 -10.29 -28.18
C ASP A 167 -10.99 -11.42 -27.75
N ARG A 168 -10.99 -11.75 -26.45
CA ARG A 168 -11.90 -12.77 -25.92
C ARG A 168 -13.37 -12.32 -25.89
N TYR A 169 -13.61 -11.00 -25.82
CA TYR A 169 -14.91 -10.39 -25.55
C TYR A 169 -15.51 -9.65 -26.75
N CYS A 170 -14.72 -9.31 -27.78
CA CYS A 170 -15.23 -8.77 -29.03
C CYS A 170 -15.44 -9.93 -30.02
N LYS A 171 -16.70 -10.32 -30.26
CA LYS A 171 -17.11 -11.32 -31.25
C LYS A 171 -17.77 -10.65 -32.44
#